data_AF-A0A976D060-F1
#
_entry.id   AF-A0A976D060-F1
#
_cell.length_a   1.000
_cell.length_b   1.000
_cell.length_c   1.000
_cell.angle_alpha   90.00
_cell.angle_beta   90.00
_cell.angle_gamma   90.00
#
_symmetry.space_group_name_H-M   'P 1'
#
loop_
_entity.id
_entity.type
_entity.pdbx_description
1 polymer ?
#
loop_
_entity_poly.entity_id
_entity_poly.type
_entity_poly.pdbx_seq_one_letter_code
_entity_poly.pdbx_strand_id
1 'polypeptide(L)'
;TQKRALQPTISVVLKQREINDSSLLKDSSSLHRFIVGKQHYYPEAVFGEVPDSVITQKTLFTEKINNKMVHYNEHLFKLKTFSGRRFLRQGDFYNEQEYIRTLNNYNQIGAWQQVDGRTTTRNDTVDIHLVMTPALRQGFNFEVEASRNTGDFLGSNLIGISLNMGYKNRNFGRRAIQMNTLLRNGVEFAFRGNNNVTENFVQTIQTSLTHTFVFPKFVAPFNIKSFPGIDNIRTIAGLGYAHTDRRHFYVLSVATANWG
;
A
#
# COMPACT_ATOMS: atom_id res chain seq x y z
N THR A 1 70.90 -56.69 -26.04
CA THR A 1 69.68 -56.69 -26.86
C THR A 1 68.54 -57.27 -26.05
N GLN A 2 67.74 -56.44 -25.36
CA GLN A 2 66.67 -56.92 -24.48
C GLN A 2 65.38 -57.16 -25.28
N LYS A 3 64.86 -58.39 -25.25
CA LYS A 3 63.53 -58.75 -25.77
C LYS A 3 62.47 -58.19 -24.82
N ARG A 4 61.60 -57.32 -25.34
CA ARG A 4 60.40 -56.82 -24.66
C ARG A 4 59.50 -57.98 -24.23
N ALA A 5 59.09 -57.98 -22.97
CA ALA A 5 58.03 -58.84 -22.47
C ALA A 5 56.70 -58.43 -23.13
N LEU A 6 56.12 -59.38 -23.87
CA LEU A 6 54.82 -59.29 -24.54
C LEU A 6 53.77 -59.83 -23.59
N GLN A 7 53.12 -58.95 -22.81
CA GLN A 7 51.75 -59.09 -22.28
C GLN A 7 51.49 -57.96 -21.27
N PRO A 8 50.96 -56.80 -21.70
CA PRO A 8 50.46 -55.82 -20.77
C PRO A 8 49.10 -56.30 -20.23
N THR A 9 49.04 -56.63 -18.95
CA THR A 9 47.77 -56.93 -18.26
C THR A 9 47.18 -55.63 -17.74
N ILE A 10 46.04 -55.21 -18.26
CA ILE A 10 45.30 -54.05 -17.74
C ILE A 10 44.36 -54.52 -16.64
N SER A 11 44.52 -54.00 -15.42
CA SER A 11 43.59 -54.18 -14.32
C SER A 11 42.55 -53.05 -14.35
N VAL A 12 41.34 -53.36 -14.80
CA VAL A 12 40.20 -52.43 -14.73
C VAL A 12 39.44 -52.67 -13.43
N VAL A 13 39.43 -51.68 -12.54
CA VAL A 13 38.57 -51.69 -11.35
C VAL A 13 37.36 -50.82 -11.66
N LEU A 14 36.24 -51.46 -11.98
CA LEU A 14 34.95 -50.80 -12.12
C LEU A 14 34.39 -50.54 -10.72
N LYS A 15 34.50 -49.30 -10.25
CA LYS A 15 33.76 -48.84 -9.08
C LYS A 15 32.48 -48.16 -9.56
N GLN A 16 31.35 -48.76 -9.25
CA GLN A 16 30.06 -48.08 -9.36
C GLN A 16 30.11 -46.87 -8.41
N ARG A 17 29.83 -45.69 -8.95
CA ARG A 17 29.65 -44.47 -8.14
C ARG A 17 28.60 -44.77 -7.08
N GLU A 18 28.89 -44.51 -5.81
CA GLU A 18 27.84 -44.46 -4.78
C GLU A 18 26.82 -43.45 -5.26
N ILE A 19 25.64 -43.96 -5.60
CA ILE A 19 24.53 -43.12 -5.99
C ILE A 19 24.07 -42.50 -4.66
N ASN A 20 24.59 -41.31 -4.36
CA ASN A 20 23.94 -40.39 -3.42
C ASN A 20 22.67 -39.86 -4.07
N ASP A 21 21.83 -40.79 -4.56
CA ASP A 21 20.49 -40.51 -5.01
C ASP A 21 19.69 -40.25 -3.76
N SER A 22 19.45 -38.97 -3.48
CA SER A 22 18.45 -38.54 -2.51
C SER A 22 17.05 -39.10 -2.81
N SER A 23 16.85 -39.79 -3.93
CA SER A 23 15.62 -40.53 -4.25
C SER A 23 15.49 -41.90 -3.56
N LEU A 24 16.58 -42.49 -3.03
CA LEU A 24 16.53 -43.73 -2.23
C LEU A 24 16.49 -43.47 -0.71
N LEU A 25 16.64 -42.21 -0.29
CA LEU A 25 16.39 -41.77 1.07
C LEU A 25 14.89 -41.61 1.27
N LYS A 26 14.23 -42.66 1.75
CA LYS A 26 12.96 -42.61 2.51
C LYS A 26 11.98 -41.56 1.97
N ASP A 27 11.29 -41.90 0.90
CA ASP A 27 10.01 -41.31 0.46
C ASP A 27 9.81 -39.84 0.92
N SER A 28 10.62 -38.92 0.35
CA SER A 28 10.50 -37.47 0.62
C SER A 28 9.25 -36.86 -0.03
N SER A 29 8.24 -37.68 -0.32
CA SER A 29 6.85 -37.27 -0.58
C SER A 29 6.10 -36.88 0.71
N SER A 30 6.75 -37.00 1.86
CA SER A 30 6.32 -36.42 3.15
C SER A 30 6.13 -34.92 3.02
N LEU A 31 4.89 -34.49 2.79
CA LEU A 31 4.47 -33.09 2.92
C LEU A 31 4.66 -32.64 4.38
N HIS A 32 5.81 -32.04 4.67
CA HIS A 32 6.06 -31.43 5.97
C HIS A 32 5.24 -30.15 6.08
N ARG A 33 4.27 -30.15 7.00
CA ARG A 33 3.48 -28.96 7.30
C ARG A 33 4.32 -28.02 8.16
N PHE A 34 4.56 -26.83 7.64
CA PHE A 34 5.21 -25.77 8.41
C PHE A 34 4.22 -25.06 9.34
N ILE A 35 4.71 -24.61 10.48
CA ILE A 35 4.00 -23.76 11.42
C ILE A 35 4.51 -22.34 11.27
N VAL A 36 3.63 -21.35 11.36
CA VAL A 36 4.02 -19.95 11.36
C VAL A 36 4.84 -19.64 12.62
N GLY A 37 6.08 -19.23 12.41
CA GLY A 37 7.01 -18.78 13.44
C GLY A 37 6.85 -17.30 13.79
N LYS A 38 7.97 -16.63 14.01
CA LYS A 38 8.04 -15.20 14.35
C LYS A 38 7.75 -14.34 13.14
N GLN A 39 7.09 -13.20 13.37
CA GLN A 39 6.84 -12.20 12.35
C GLN A 39 7.68 -10.96 12.61
N HIS A 40 8.54 -10.62 11.66
CA HIS A 40 9.48 -9.51 11.68
C HIS A 40 9.03 -8.43 10.71
N TYR A 41 9.05 -7.18 11.15
CA TYR A 41 8.60 -6.01 10.39
C TYR A 41 9.75 -5.01 10.32
N TYR A 42 10.09 -4.58 9.11
CA TYR A 42 11.14 -3.59 8.83
C TYR A 42 10.49 -2.43 8.07
N PRO A 43 9.87 -1.45 8.75
CA PRO A 43 8.96 -0.50 8.10
C PRO A 43 9.65 0.72 7.49
N GLU A 44 10.98 0.78 7.54
CA GLU A 44 11.83 1.92 7.21
C GLU A 44 12.96 1.52 6.24
N ALA A 45 12.73 0.52 5.39
CA ALA A 45 13.71 0.11 4.38
C ALA A 45 13.95 1.23 3.36
N VAL A 46 15.17 1.37 2.87
CA VAL A 46 15.49 2.39 1.85
C VAL A 46 15.02 1.89 0.48
N PHE A 47 14.55 2.81 -0.36
CA PHE A 47 14.14 2.47 -1.71
C PHE A 47 15.29 1.85 -2.52
N GLY A 48 15.02 0.69 -3.13
CA GLY A 48 16.01 -0.05 -3.93
C GLY A 48 16.90 -0.99 -3.13
N GLU A 49 16.81 -1.02 -1.78
CA GLU A 49 17.53 -2.01 -0.99
C GLU A 49 16.97 -3.42 -1.21
N VAL A 50 17.88 -4.40 -1.22
CA VAL A 50 17.51 -5.82 -1.30
C VAL A 50 16.97 -6.26 0.07
N PRO A 51 15.78 -6.90 0.14
CA PRO A 51 15.19 -7.33 1.41
C PRO A 51 16.13 -8.18 2.30
N ASP A 52 16.94 -9.06 1.69
CA ASP A 52 17.86 -9.93 2.44
C ASP A 52 18.97 -9.12 3.15
N SER A 53 19.42 -8.03 2.55
CA SER A 53 20.37 -7.10 3.17
C SER A 53 19.74 -6.39 4.38
N VAL A 54 18.48 -5.94 4.24
CA VAL A 54 17.75 -5.27 5.32
C VAL A 54 17.52 -6.21 6.51
N ILE A 55 17.22 -7.48 6.23
CA ILE A 55 16.97 -8.51 7.26
C ILE A 55 18.24 -8.84 8.05
N THR A 56 19.39 -8.87 7.37
CA THR A 56 20.69 -9.22 7.99
C THR A 56 21.36 -8.01 8.65
N GLN A 57 21.06 -6.79 8.20
CA GLN A 57 21.59 -5.57 8.79
C GLN A 57 21.08 -5.36 10.22
N LYS A 58 21.97 -4.94 11.10
CA LYS A 58 21.62 -4.58 12.47
C LYS A 58 20.83 -3.27 12.47
N THR A 59 19.59 -3.32 12.92
CA THR A 59 18.78 -2.13 13.22
C THR A 59 19.13 -1.57 14.59
N LEU A 60 18.92 -0.26 14.77
CA LEU A 60 19.21 0.44 16.03
C LEU A 60 18.25 -0.01 17.15
N PHE A 61 16.97 -0.16 16.80
CA PHE A 61 15.92 -0.50 17.76
C PHE A 61 15.12 -1.70 17.30
N THR A 62 14.72 -2.53 18.27
CA THR A 62 13.84 -3.66 18.06
C THR A 62 12.86 -3.72 19.21
N GLU A 63 11.58 -3.59 18.92
CA GLU A 63 10.52 -3.66 19.92
C GLU A 63 9.52 -4.76 19.58
N LYS A 64 9.00 -5.40 20.63
CA LYS A 64 8.00 -6.46 20.51
C LYS A 64 6.61 -5.91 20.79
N ILE A 65 5.67 -6.16 19.90
CA ILE A 65 4.24 -5.89 20.11
C ILE A 65 3.43 -7.14 19.82
N ASN A 66 2.77 -7.68 20.86
CA ASN A 66 2.13 -8.99 20.81
C ASN A 66 3.12 -10.08 20.34
N ASN A 67 2.84 -10.71 19.19
CA ASN A 67 3.64 -11.77 18.56
C ASN A 67 4.45 -11.27 17.35
N LYS A 68 4.68 -9.95 17.28
CA LYS A 68 5.36 -9.27 16.17
C LYS A 68 6.58 -8.54 16.67
N MET A 69 7.67 -8.64 15.92
CA MET A 69 8.93 -7.92 16.15
C MET A 69 9.02 -6.79 15.13
N VAL A 70 9.24 -5.56 15.58
CA VAL A 70 9.40 -4.40 14.71
C VAL A 70 10.80 -3.86 14.85
N HIS A 71 11.51 -3.78 13.73
CA HIS A 71 12.90 -3.35 13.60
C HIS A 71 12.93 -1.99 12.91
N TYR A 72 13.50 -0.96 13.52
CA TYR A 72 13.48 0.40 12.98
C TYR A 72 14.69 1.22 13.44
N ASN A 73 14.92 2.35 12.76
CA ASN A 73 16.04 3.25 13.03
C ASN A 73 15.54 4.65 13.45
N GLU A 74 14.53 5.19 12.77
CA GLU A 74 14.08 6.58 12.92
C GLU A 74 12.72 6.72 13.62
N HIS A 75 11.99 5.61 13.82
CA HIS A 75 10.67 5.60 14.46
C HIS A 75 9.62 6.44 13.69
N LEU A 76 9.59 6.24 12.37
CA LEU A 76 8.63 6.82 11.43
C LEU A 76 7.21 6.31 11.67
N PHE A 77 7.06 5.11 12.23
CA PHE A 77 5.77 4.46 12.50
C PHE A 77 5.64 4.03 13.95
N LYS A 78 4.49 4.33 14.57
CA LYS A 78 4.15 3.79 15.89
C LYS A 78 3.89 2.30 15.80
N LEU A 79 4.34 1.54 16.79
CA LEU A 79 4.14 0.07 16.87
C LEU A 79 2.68 -0.36 16.71
N LYS A 80 1.74 0.44 17.25
CA LYS A 80 0.29 0.18 17.17
C LYS A 80 -0.23 0.09 15.73
N THR A 81 0.54 0.53 14.73
CA THR A 81 0.25 0.36 13.30
C THR A 81 0.27 -1.13 12.90
N PHE A 82 1.10 -1.95 13.55
CA PHE A 82 1.27 -3.37 13.20
C PHE A 82 0.36 -4.32 14.00
N SER A 83 -0.32 -3.83 15.03
CA SER A 83 -1.09 -4.68 15.96
C SER A 83 -2.46 -5.15 15.43
N GLY A 84 -2.96 -4.58 14.32
CA GLY A 84 -4.36 -4.73 13.91
C GLY A 84 -4.70 -5.92 13.00
N ARG A 85 -3.72 -6.51 12.31
CA ARG A 85 -3.96 -7.48 11.22
C ARG A 85 -3.65 -8.91 11.68
N ARG A 86 -4.60 -9.84 11.43
CA ARG A 86 -4.66 -11.21 12.00
C ARG A 86 -4.73 -12.36 10.98
N PHE A 87 -4.52 -12.11 9.68
CA PHE A 87 -4.60 -13.14 8.63
C PHE A 87 -3.63 -14.29 8.91
N LEU A 88 -2.38 -13.94 9.14
CA LEU A 88 -1.35 -14.89 9.47
C LEU A 88 -0.99 -14.79 10.95
N ARG A 89 -1.21 -15.88 11.70
CA ARG A 89 -1.00 -15.94 13.15
C ARG A 89 0.14 -16.87 13.48
N GLN A 90 0.99 -16.46 14.41
CA GLN A 90 2.02 -17.32 14.96
C GLN A 90 1.39 -18.55 15.62
N GLY A 91 1.92 -19.73 15.30
CA GLY A 91 1.46 -21.02 15.82
C GLY A 91 0.44 -21.75 14.92
N ASP A 92 -0.18 -21.07 13.96
CA ASP A 92 -1.07 -21.71 12.99
C ASP A 92 -0.25 -22.42 11.90
N PHE A 93 -0.87 -23.38 11.19
CA PHE A 93 -0.24 -23.96 10.00
C PHE A 93 0.01 -22.88 8.96
N TYR A 94 1.20 -22.90 8.36
CA TYR A 94 1.58 -22.01 7.29
C TYR A 94 0.63 -22.19 6.11
N ASN A 95 0.09 -21.07 5.64
CA ASN A 95 -0.75 -21.01 4.47
C ASN A 95 -0.25 -19.88 3.57
N GLU A 96 0.24 -20.24 2.39
CA GLU A 96 0.76 -19.32 1.38
C GLU A 96 -0.28 -18.25 0.98
N GLN A 97 -1.56 -18.62 0.91
CA GLN A 97 -2.63 -17.68 0.57
C GLN A 97 -2.80 -16.61 1.67
N GLU A 98 -2.72 -16.99 2.94
CA GLU A 98 -2.80 -16.04 4.07
C GLU A 98 -1.56 -15.15 4.15
N TYR A 99 -0.40 -15.68 3.77
CA TYR A 99 0.84 -14.92 3.62
C TYR A 99 0.72 -13.85 2.52
N ILE A 100 0.30 -14.25 1.32
CA ILE A 100 0.07 -13.32 0.19
C ILE A 100 -1.01 -12.29 0.54
N ARG A 101 -2.12 -12.70 1.17
CA ARG A 101 -3.15 -11.78 1.66
C ARG A 101 -2.58 -10.77 2.63
N THR A 102 -1.76 -11.20 3.60
CA THR A 102 -1.09 -10.30 4.54
C THR A 102 -0.24 -9.27 3.80
N LEU A 103 0.56 -9.69 2.82
CA LEU A 103 1.42 -8.82 2.03
C LEU A 103 0.61 -7.78 1.25
N ASN A 104 -0.41 -8.22 0.51
CA ASN A 104 -1.30 -7.36 -0.27
C ASN A 104 -2.02 -6.34 0.61
N ASN A 105 -2.42 -6.77 1.80
CA ASN A 105 -3.13 -5.95 2.75
C ASN A 105 -2.26 -4.84 3.36
N TYR A 106 -0.95 -5.09 3.54
CA TYR A 106 0.00 -4.03 3.90
C TYR A 106 0.29 -3.07 2.74
N ASN A 107 0.45 -3.59 1.51
CA ASN A 107 0.61 -2.77 0.30
C ASN A 107 -0.57 -1.81 0.10
N GLN A 108 -1.81 -2.26 0.35
CA GLN A 108 -3.02 -1.45 0.17
C GLN A 108 -3.19 -0.31 1.21
N ILE A 109 -2.39 -0.28 2.28
CA ILE A 109 -2.43 0.81 3.28
C ILE A 109 -2.00 2.14 2.67
N GLY A 110 -1.10 2.12 1.68
CA GLY A 110 -0.58 3.30 1.00
C GLY A 110 0.34 4.18 1.85
N ALA A 111 0.75 3.74 3.04
CA ALA A 111 1.82 4.38 3.82
C ALA A 111 3.22 3.94 3.38
N TRP A 112 3.30 2.75 2.79
CA TRP A 112 4.48 2.21 2.12
C TRP A 112 4.25 2.21 0.63
N GLN A 113 5.30 2.47 -0.14
CA GLN A 113 5.28 2.40 -1.59
C GLN A 113 5.54 0.97 -2.09
N GLN A 114 6.22 0.17 -1.28
CA GLN A 114 6.54 -1.23 -1.55
C GLN A 114 6.56 -2.00 -0.23
N VAL A 115 6.02 -3.21 -0.25
CA VAL A 115 6.11 -4.18 0.84
C VAL A 115 6.53 -5.50 0.23
N ASP A 116 7.69 -5.99 0.63
CA ASP A 116 8.27 -7.27 0.23
C ASP A 116 8.19 -8.26 1.40
N GLY A 117 7.83 -9.49 1.07
CA GLY A 117 7.83 -10.58 2.03
C GLY A 117 9.00 -11.54 1.78
N ARG A 118 9.68 -11.95 2.85
CA ARG A 118 10.65 -13.04 2.86
C ARG A 118 10.29 -14.05 3.93
N THR A 119 10.55 -15.33 3.65
CA THR A 119 10.30 -16.42 4.58
C THR A 119 11.61 -17.14 4.88
N THR A 120 11.87 -17.43 6.13
CA THR A 120 13.03 -18.21 6.56
C THR A 120 12.54 -19.46 7.29
N THR A 121 12.92 -20.63 6.79
CA THR A 121 12.57 -21.91 7.41
C THR A 121 13.51 -22.20 8.56
N ARG A 122 12.94 -22.65 9.68
CA ARG A 122 13.67 -23.09 10.88
C ARG A 122 13.00 -24.36 11.40
N ASN A 123 13.57 -25.51 11.03
CA ASN A 123 13.02 -26.84 11.31
C ASN A 123 11.57 -26.92 10.78
N ASP A 124 10.58 -27.06 11.67
CA ASP A 124 9.15 -27.15 11.33
C ASP A 124 8.44 -25.79 11.36
N THR A 125 9.17 -24.69 11.57
CA THR A 125 8.61 -23.33 11.63
C THR A 125 9.09 -22.46 10.48
N VAL A 126 8.25 -21.52 10.06
CA VAL A 126 8.57 -20.51 9.03
C VAL A 126 8.47 -19.13 9.67
N ASP A 127 9.61 -18.48 9.84
CA ASP A 127 9.67 -17.07 10.24
C ASP A 127 9.40 -16.19 9.01
N ILE A 128 8.66 -15.10 9.22
CA ILE A 128 8.21 -14.21 8.15
C ILE A 128 8.77 -12.83 8.38
N HIS A 129 9.34 -12.25 7.33
CA HIS A 129 9.96 -10.95 7.31
C HIS A 129 9.23 -10.07 6.30
N LEU A 130 8.68 -8.96 6.78
CA LEU A 130 8.04 -7.95 5.95
C LEU A 130 8.94 -6.72 5.90
N VAL A 131 9.58 -6.54 4.76
CA VAL A 131 10.43 -5.38 4.46
C VAL A 131 9.57 -4.35 3.76
N MET A 132 9.50 -3.14 4.31
CA MET A 132 8.60 -2.11 3.82
C MET A 132 9.34 -0.81 3.59
N THR A 133 9.16 -0.27 2.39
CA THR A 133 9.77 0.98 1.97
C THR A 133 8.73 2.09 2.15
N PRO A 134 8.98 3.08 3.04
CA PRO A 134 8.01 4.15 3.30
C PRO A 134 7.78 4.98 2.04
N ALA A 135 6.52 5.32 1.77
CA ALA A 135 6.19 6.26 0.70
C ALA A 135 6.52 7.69 1.15
N LEU A 136 6.72 8.60 0.20
CA LEU A 136 6.83 10.04 0.49
C LEU A 136 5.65 10.50 1.35
N ARG A 137 5.98 10.96 2.56
CA ARG A 137 5.00 11.24 3.61
C ARG A 137 4.00 12.30 3.17
N GLN A 138 4.47 13.35 2.51
CA GLN A 138 3.65 14.48 2.07
C GLN A 138 3.78 14.67 0.57
N GLY A 139 2.69 15.12 -0.06
CA GLY A 139 2.66 15.49 -1.46
C GLY A 139 1.66 16.62 -1.69
N PHE A 140 1.98 17.48 -2.64
CA PHE A 140 1.13 18.57 -3.10
C PHE A 140 0.87 18.39 -4.59
N ASN A 141 -0.36 18.68 -5.04
CA ASN A 141 -0.69 18.75 -6.46
C ASN A 141 -1.41 20.07 -6.76
N PHE A 142 -1.17 20.58 -7.96
CA PHE A 142 -1.75 21.81 -8.47
C PHE A 142 -2.09 21.56 -9.94
N GLU A 143 -3.36 21.67 -10.29
CA GLU A 143 -3.86 21.41 -11.63
C GLU A 143 -4.74 22.57 -12.06
N VAL A 144 -4.53 23.09 -13.26
CA VAL A 144 -5.38 24.11 -13.88
C VAL A 144 -6.10 23.47 -15.05
N GLU A 145 -7.40 23.64 -15.09
CA GLU A 145 -8.29 23.06 -16.10
C GLU A 145 -9.07 24.19 -16.77
N ALA A 146 -9.12 24.19 -18.10
CA ALA A 146 -9.99 25.07 -18.87
C ALA A 146 -10.98 24.21 -19.65
N SER A 147 -12.25 24.57 -19.61
CA SER A 147 -13.33 23.83 -20.26
C SER A 147 -14.20 24.77 -21.09
N ARG A 148 -14.83 24.23 -22.12
CA ARG A 148 -15.79 24.96 -22.95
C ARG A 148 -17.06 24.14 -23.05
N ASN A 149 -18.19 24.73 -22.68
CA ASN A 149 -19.50 24.11 -22.81
C ASN A 149 -20.28 24.82 -23.93
N THR A 150 -20.52 24.09 -25.01
CA THR A 150 -21.36 24.48 -26.14
C THR A 150 -22.69 23.74 -26.06
N GLY A 151 -23.63 24.25 -25.26
CA GLY A 151 -24.97 23.69 -25.11
C GLY A 151 -25.97 24.33 -26.06
N ASP A 152 -26.73 23.50 -26.79
CA ASP A 152 -27.60 23.89 -27.91
C ASP A 152 -28.96 24.50 -27.47
N PHE A 153 -29.32 24.42 -26.19
CA PHE A 153 -30.67 24.75 -25.72
C PHE A 153 -30.91 26.26 -25.45
N LEU A 154 -29.85 27.06 -25.34
CA LEU A 154 -29.94 28.51 -25.01
C LEU A 154 -28.90 29.38 -25.74
N GLY A 155 -28.16 28.86 -26.72
CA GLY A 155 -27.18 29.64 -27.49
C GLY A 155 -26.05 30.28 -26.67
N SER A 156 -25.73 29.73 -25.49
CA SER A 156 -24.74 30.29 -24.57
C SER A 156 -23.43 29.51 -24.67
N ASN A 157 -22.37 30.18 -25.12
CA ASN A 157 -21.01 29.65 -25.10
C ASN A 157 -20.38 29.94 -23.73
N LEU A 158 -20.22 28.90 -22.90
CA LEU A 158 -19.60 29.03 -21.58
C LEU A 158 -18.14 28.59 -21.63
N ILE A 159 -17.25 29.38 -21.03
CA ILE A 159 -15.85 29.01 -20.81
C ILE A 159 -15.62 28.89 -19.30
N GLY A 160 -15.20 27.72 -18.84
CA GLY A 160 -14.82 27.46 -17.47
C GLY A 160 -13.31 27.48 -17.29
N ILE A 161 -12.84 28.04 -16.18
CA ILE A 161 -11.46 27.88 -15.70
C ILE A 161 -11.55 27.39 -14.26
N SER A 162 -10.84 26.32 -13.93
CA SER A 162 -10.74 25.82 -12.56
C SER A 162 -9.31 25.51 -12.15
N LEU A 163 -9.04 25.75 -10.87
CA LEU A 163 -7.82 25.40 -10.16
C LEU A 163 -8.14 24.31 -9.13
N ASN A 164 -7.48 23.16 -9.24
CA ASN A 164 -7.52 22.07 -8.27
C ASN A 164 -6.20 22.04 -7.49
N MET A 165 -6.28 22.08 -6.17
CA MET A 165 -5.15 22.02 -5.25
C MET A 165 -5.35 20.88 -4.28
N GLY A 166 -4.38 19.99 -4.18
CA GLY A 166 -4.46 18.80 -3.33
C GLY A 166 -3.25 18.71 -2.43
N TYR A 167 -3.51 18.30 -1.18
CA TYR A 167 -2.51 17.99 -0.19
C TYR A 167 -2.75 16.60 0.36
N LYS A 168 -1.74 15.74 0.28
CA LYS A 168 -1.79 14.36 0.76
C LYS A 168 -0.74 14.13 1.84
N ASN A 169 -1.14 13.54 2.96
CA ASN A 169 -0.23 13.04 3.98
C ASN A 169 -0.48 11.54 4.20
N ARG A 170 0.47 10.68 3.83
CA ARG A 170 0.33 9.20 3.88
C ARG A 170 0.56 8.59 5.27
N ASN A 171 1.09 9.36 6.22
CA ASN A 171 1.43 8.87 7.55
C ASN A 171 1.06 9.90 8.63
N PHE A 172 -0.23 10.27 8.67
CA PHE A 172 -0.74 11.19 9.67
C PHE A 172 -0.57 10.61 11.08
N GLY A 173 0.04 11.39 11.97
CA GLY A 173 0.32 10.99 13.35
C GLY A 173 1.24 9.77 13.53
N ARG A 174 2.00 9.37 12.49
CA ARG A 174 2.85 8.15 12.48
C ARG A 174 2.08 6.84 12.62
N ARG A 175 0.84 6.80 12.13
CA ARG A 175 -0.09 5.66 12.30
C ARG A 175 -0.51 5.01 10.98
N ALA A 176 0.19 5.31 9.89
CA ALA A 176 -0.18 4.91 8.52
C ALA A 176 -1.60 5.31 8.13
N ILE A 177 -2.11 6.41 8.72
CA ILE A 177 -3.38 7.02 8.35
C ILE A 177 -3.10 7.95 7.17
N GLN A 178 -3.83 7.75 6.07
CA GLN A 178 -3.77 8.69 4.95
C GLN A 178 -4.75 9.84 5.22
N MET A 179 -4.29 11.06 4.98
CA MET A 179 -5.09 12.27 5.03
C MET A 179 -4.99 12.93 3.66
N ASN A 180 -6.12 13.37 3.12
CA ASN A 180 -6.20 14.04 1.83
C ASN A 180 -7.07 15.29 1.95
N THR A 181 -6.55 16.43 1.54
CA THR A 181 -7.30 17.68 1.39
C THR A 181 -7.33 18.04 -0.08
N LEU A 182 -8.51 18.32 -0.63
CA LEU A 182 -8.69 18.79 -2.00
C LEU A 182 -9.49 20.08 -1.97
N LEU A 183 -8.90 21.15 -2.50
CA LEU A 183 -9.54 22.44 -2.73
C LEU A 183 -9.70 22.64 -4.23
N ARG A 184 -10.92 22.92 -4.68
CA ARG A 184 -11.22 23.22 -6.08
C ARG A 184 -11.92 24.57 -6.16
N ASN A 185 -11.42 25.46 -6.99
CA ASN A 185 -12.05 26.75 -7.30
C ASN A 185 -12.25 26.84 -8.81
N GLY A 186 -13.44 27.21 -9.24
CA GLY A 186 -13.80 27.32 -10.65
C GLY A 186 -14.63 28.56 -10.91
N VAL A 187 -14.43 29.15 -12.07
CA VAL A 187 -15.22 30.28 -12.57
C VAL A 187 -15.67 29.96 -13.99
N GLU A 188 -16.94 30.23 -14.28
CA GLU A 188 -17.52 30.09 -15.61
C GLU A 188 -17.92 31.46 -16.14
N PHE A 189 -17.57 31.71 -17.40
CA PHE A 189 -17.85 32.94 -18.11
C PHE A 189 -18.83 32.69 -19.25
N ALA A 190 -19.79 33.59 -19.45
CA ALA A 190 -20.76 33.52 -20.54
C ALA A 190 -20.46 34.54 -21.63
N PHE A 191 -20.30 34.07 -22.86
CA PHE A 191 -20.15 34.92 -24.04
C PHE A 191 -21.43 34.86 -24.87
N ARG A 192 -22.22 35.94 -24.86
CA ARG A 192 -23.40 36.14 -25.73
C ARG A 192 -23.04 37.05 -26.89
N GLY A 193 -23.31 36.60 -28.12
CA GLY A 193 -22.89 37.28 -29.35
C GLY A 193 -23.80 38.38 -29.90
N ASN A 194 -24.53 39.16 -29.08
CA ASN A 194 -25.42 40.21 -29.59
C ASN A 194 -25.30 41.57 -28.85
N ASN A 195 -25.38 42.63 -29.67
CA ASN A 195 -24.97 44.03 -29.48
C ASN A 195 -25.68 44.89 -28.41
N ASN A 196 -26.04 44.35 -27.24
CA ASN A 196 -26.45 45.15 -26.08
C ASN A 196 -25.59 44.78 -24.87
N VAL A 197 -24.45 45.46 -24.80
CA VAL A 197 -23.47 45.36 -23.73
C VAL A 197 -24.05 46.03 -22.48
N THR A 198 -24.49 45.22 -21.52
CA THR A 198 -24.39 45.48 -20.07
C THR A 198 -25.20 44.42 -19.36
N GLU A 199 -24.67 43.20 -19.19
CA GLU A 199 -24.74 42.48 -17.92
C GLU A 199 -24.10 41.08 -18.01
N ASN A 200 -22.93 40.99 -17.37
CA ASN A 200 -22.42 39.82 -16.63
C ASN A 200 -21.61 38.76 -17.40
N PHE A 201 -20.34 39.10 -17.62
CA PHE A 201 -19.27 38.20 -18.08
C PHE A 201 -19.06 36.98 -17.17
N VAL A 202 -19.18 37.13 -15.84
CA VAL A 202 -19.07 36.03 -14.87
C VAL A 202 -20.45 35.42 -14.62
N GLN A 203 -20.58 34.14 -14.95
CA GLN A 203 -21.83 33.38 -14.88
C GLN A 203 -21.93 32.54 -13.59
N THR A 204 -20.86 31.81 -13.26
CA THR A 204 -20.84 30.89 -12.12
C THR A 204 -19.50 30.96 -11.39
N ILE A 205 -19.53 30.97 -10.07
CA ILE A 205 -18.35 30.74 -9.22
C ILE A 205 -18.60 29.49 -8.40
N GLN A 206 -17.63 28.58 -8.38
CA GLN A 206 -17.69 27.31 -7.66
C GLN A 206 -16.45 27.16 -6.78
N THR A 207 -16.65 26.91 -5.50
CA THR A 207 -15.58 26.56 -4.56
C THR A 207 -15.96 25.29 -3.83
N SER A 208 -15.05 24.33 -3.73
CA SER A 208 -15.26 23.12 -2.93
C SER A 208 -14.01 22.71 -2.19
N LEU A 209 -14.19 22.23 -0.96
CA LEU A 209 -13.16 21.73 -0.07
C LEU A 209 -13.58 20.36 0.44
N THR A 210 -12.76 19.36 0.18
CA THR A 210 -12.93 17.99 0.69
C THR A 210 -11.75 17.62 1.55
N HIS A 211 -12.01 17.08 2.73
CA HIS A 211 -11.00 16.59 3.66
C HIS A 211 -11.34 15.17 4.10
N THR A 212 -10.42 14.24 3.85
CA THR A 212 -10.66 12.80 4.07
C THR A 212 -9.53 12.17 4.84
N PHE A 213 -9.87 11.38 5.86
CA PHE A 213 -8.97 10.46 6.56
C PHE A 213 -9.30 9.01 6.18
N VAL A 214 -8.27 8.22 5.89
CA VAL A 214 -8.37 6.78 5.64
C VAL A 214 -7.57 6.06 6.72
N PHE A 215 -8.29 5.42 7.62
CA PHE A 215 -7.74 4.58 8.68
C PHE A 215 -7.52 3.17 8.14
N PRO A 216 -6.32 2.57 8.33
CA PRO A 216 -5.99 1.24 7.81
C PRO A 216 -6.60 0.09 8.63
N LYS A 217 -7.66 0.38 9.38
CA LYS A 217 -8.36 -0.55 10.27
C LYS A 217 -9.78 -0.06 10.46
N PHE A 218 -10.64 -0.96 10.90
CA PHE A 218 -11.96 -0.58 11.38
C PHE A 218 -11.86 0.36 12.58
N VAL A 219 -12.52 1.51 12.47
CA VAL A 219 -12.76 2.45 13.57
C VAL A 219 -14.25 2.69 13.60
N ALA A 220 -14.89 2.40 14.73
CA ALA A 220 -16.28 2.73 14.96
C ALA A 220 -16.38 3.84 16.02
N PRO A 221 -17.33 4.79 15.89
CA PRO A 221 -17.56 5.81 16.90
C PRO A 221 -18.28 5.26 18.15
N PHE A 222 -18.75 4.01 18.09
CA PHE A 222 -19.37 3.27 19.19
C PHE A 222 -18.72 1.89 19.36
N ASN A 223 -18.91 1.26 20.51
CA ASN A 223 -18.29 -0.03 20.84
C ASN A 223 -18.89 -1.16 20.00
N ILE A 224 -18.24 -1.48 18.88
CA ILE A 224 -18.52 -2.68 18.08
C ILE A 224 -17.34 -3.64 18.21
N LYS A 225 -17.62 -4.94 18.32
CA LYS A 225 -16.58 -5.97 18.27
C LYS A 225 -15.90 -5.91 16.90
N SER A 226 -14.57 -5.86 16.89
CA SER A 226 -13.78 -5.94 15.66
C SER A 226 -14.12 -7.22 14.91
N PHE A 227 -14.26 -7.14 13.58
CA PHE A 227 -14.47 -8.30 12.71
C PHE A 227 -13.11 -8.87 12.27
N PRO A 228 -12.63 -9.98 12.86
CA PRO A 228 -11.41 -10.61 12.41
C PRO A 228 -11.63 -11.31 11.06
N GLY A 229 -10.65 -11.25 10.16
CA GLY A 229 -10.66 -12.03 8.92
C GLY A 229 -11.29 -11.34 7.70
N ILE A 230 -11.67 -10.06 7.80
CA ILE A 230 -12.09 -9.27 6.63
C ILE A 230 -10.86 -8.65 5.97
N ASP A 231 -10.64 -8.99 4.71
CA ASP A 231 -9.60 -8.42 3.88
C ASP A 231 -9.79 -6.92 3.69
N ASN A 232 -8.69 -6.18 3.78
CA ASN A 232 -8.62 -4.73 3.50
C ASN A 232 -9.66 -3.85 4.21
N ILE A 233 -10.06 -4.23 5.43
CA ILE A 233 -10.93 -3.38 6.24
C ILE A 233 -10.24 -2.03 6.51
N ARG A 234 -10.94 -0.97 6.12
CA ARG A 234 -10.52 0.42 6.27
C ARG A 234 -11.73 1.23 6.67
N THR A 235 -11.49 2.29 7.43
CA THR A 235 -12.52 3.28 7.74
C THR A 235 -12.15 4.58 7.09
N ILE A 236 -13.08 5.16 6.36
CA ILE A 236 -12.99 6.44 5.68
C ILE A 236 -13.85 7.42 6.46
N ALA A 237 -13.25 8.52 6.89
CA ALA A 237 -13.94 9.65 7.50
C ALA A 237 -13.72 10.86 6.61
N GLY A 238 -14.81 11.41 6.07
CA GLY A 238 -14.75 12.49 5.09
C GLY A 238 -15.63 13.66 5.51
N LEU A 239 -15.14 14.87 5.25
CA LEU A 239 -15.87 16.12 5.34
C LEU A 239 -15.78 16.82 3.99
N GLY A 240 -16.89 17.37 3.52
CA GLY A 240 -16.97 18.11 2.27
C GLY A 240 -17.75 19.40 2.46
N TYR A 241 -17.31 20.46 1.80
CA TYR A 241 -18.04 21.70 1.68
C TYR A 241 -17.98 22.15 0.21
N ALA A 242 -19.11 22.53 -0.35
CA ALA A 242 -19.19 23.07 -1.70
C ALA A 242 -20.10 24.29 -1.70
N HIS A 243 -19.66 25.35 -2.38
CA HIS A 243 -20.38 26.59 -2.57
C HIS A 243 -20.43 26.90 -4.06
N THR A 244 -21.63 27.14 -4.59
CA THR A 244 -21.85 27.53 -5.97
C THR A 244 -22.74 28.77 -5.98
N ASP A 245 -22.22 29.84 -6.56
CA ASP A 245 -22.98 31.05 -6.86
C ASP A 245 -23.15 31.13 -8.37
N ARG A 246 -24.39 30.93 -8.82
CA ARG A 246 -24.77 31.15 -10.22
C ARG A 246 -25.63 32.41 -10.27
N ARG A 247 -25.02 33.47 -10.76
CA ARG A 247 -25.60 34.82 -10.75
C ARG A 247 -26.98 34.84 -11.41
N HIS A 248 -27.96 35.43 -10.73
CA HIS A 248 -29.36 35.53 -11.17
C HIS A 248 -30.12 34.19 -11.30
N PHE A 249 -29.54 33.07 -10.87
CA PHE A 249 -30.21 31.77 -10.85
C PHE A 249 -30.35 31.23 -9.42
N TYR A 250 -29.23 30.94 -8.74
CA TYR A 250 -29.23 30.38 -7.39
C TYR A 250 -27.88 30.53 -6.70
N VAL A 251 -27.92 30.48 -5.37
CA VAL A 251 -26.75 30.29 -4.52
C VAL A 251 -26.96 29.01 -3.72
N LEU A 252 -26.01 28.08 -3.80
CA LEU A 252 -26.10 26.78 -3.15
C LEU A 252 -24.86 26.53 -2.32
N SER A 253 -25.07 26.17 -1.05
CA SER A 253 -24.00 25.68 -0.17
C SER A 253 -24.38 24.30 0.35
N VAL A 254 -23.46 23.35 0.21
CA VAL A 254 -23.65 21.96 0.64
C VAL A 254 -22.50 21.57 1.55
N ALA A 255 -22.83 21.06 2.73
CA ALA A 255 -21.88 20.41 3.61
C ALA A 255 -22.19 18.92 3.68
N THR A 256 -21.18 18.08 3.57
CA THR A 256 -21.30 16.63 3.67
C THR A 256 -20.34 16.08 4.72
N ALA A 257 -20.79 15.06 5.43
CA ALA A 257 -19.96 14.30 6.36
C ALA A 257 -20.23 12.81 6.12
N ASN A 258 -19.18 12.00 6.13
CA ASN A 258 -19.28 10.56 5.98
C ASN A 258 -18.34 9.83 6.93
N TRP A 259 -18.76 8.63 7.32
CA TRP A 259 -17.99 7.68 8.11
C TRP A 259 -18.37 6.27 7.68
N GLY A 260 -17.40 5.44 7.27
CA GLY A 260 -17.64 4.07 6.82
C GLY A 260 -16.38 3.25 6.69
#